data_AF-A0A1G0ED01-F1
#
_entry.id   AF-A0A1G0ED01-F1
#
_cell.length_a   1.000
_cell.length_b   1.000
_cell.length_c   1.000
_cell.angle_alpha   90.00
_cell.angle_beta   90.00
_cell.angle_gamma   90.00
#
_symmetry.space_group_name_H-M   'P 1'
#
loop_
_entity.id
_entity.type
_entity.pdbx_description
1 polymer ?
#
loop_
_entity_poly.entity_id
_entity_poly.type
_entity_poly.pdbx_seq_one_letter_code
_entity_poly.pdbx_strand_id
1 'polypeptide(L)'
;MKQTLTILLMIASSMAFADSDTPDKLNELESTLNRVRQGQQSVYQNYLMTKELRLLEIQEGSLATSQHPYSTSINTPPPNYDDIVRAQLEREQRIQQYTNDLKNMSMRYLELEEQRKKLLEQIGGLAQQPSK
;
A
#
# COMPACT_ATOMS: atom_id res chain seq x y z
N MET A 1 30.12 -10.69 67.06
CA MET A 1 30.08 -9.82 65.86
C MET A 1 29.33 -10.63 64.81
N LYS A 2 27.99 -10.67 64.76
CA LYS A 2 26.98 -9.63 64.45
C LYS A 2 27.30 -8.88 63.15
N GLN A 3 26.32 -8.88 62.22
CA GLN A 3 26.27 -8.28 60.87
C GLN A 3 26.80 -9.25 59.78
N THR A 4 26.06 -9.70 58.76
CA THR A 4 24.87 -9.19 58.08
C THR A 4 24.06 -10.35 57.43
N LEU A 5 23.06 -10.84 58.16
CA LEU A 5 21.92 -11.56 57.60
C LEU A 5 21.00 -10.51 56.97
N THR A 6 21.33 -9.99 55.78
CA THR A 6 20.52 -8.93 55.15
C THR A 6 20.69 -8.86 53.62
N ILE A 7 20.69 -9.98 52.90
CA ILE A 7 20.51 -9.99 51.43
C ILE A 7 19.47 -11.04 51.04
N LEU A 8 18.36 -11.12 51.79
CA LEU A 8 17.19 -11.95 51.46
C LEU A 8 15.87 -11.19 51.61
N LEU A 9 15.91 -9.85 51.71
CA LEU A 9 14.71 -9.03 51.94
C LEU A 9 14.71 -7.74 51.09
N MET A 10 15.01 -7.85 49.80
CA MET A 10 14.99 -6.71 48.87
C MET A 10 14.67 -7.13 47.42
N ILE A 11 13.95 -8.25 47.24
CA ILE A 11 13.46 -8.68 45.90
C ILE A 11 11.92 -8.83 45.91
N ALA A 12 11.24 -8.54 47.03
CA ALA A 12 9.81 -8.85 47.19
C ALA A 12 8.85 -7.66 47.07
N SER A 13 9.29 -6.50 46.55
CA SER A 13 8.42 -5.31 46.50
C SER A 13 8.51 -4.56 45.17
N SER A 14 8.05 -5.20 44.10
CA SER A 14 7.60 -4.52 42.88
C SER A 14 6.68 -5.44 42.05
N MET A 15 5.70 -6.08 42.69
CA MET A 15 4.49 -6.45 41.95
C MET A 15 3.62 -5.20 41.87
N ALA A 16 4.00 -4.29 40.98
CA ALA A 16 3.04 -3.37 40.43
C ALA A 16 2.01 -4.25 39.71
N PHE A 17 0.77 -4.25 40.19
CA PHE A 17 -0.36 -4.76 39.42
C PHE A 17 -0.46 -3.86 38.19
N ALA A 18 0.24 -4.23 37.11
CA ALA A 18 0.00 -3.64 35.81
C ALA A 18 -1.44 -4.01 35.45
N ASP A 19 -2.26 -2.99 35.18
CA ASP A 19 -3.57 -3.16 34.58
C ASP A 19 -3.38 -3.93 33.27
N SER A 20 -3.67 -5.23 33.28
CA SER A 20 -3.34 -6.17 32.20
C SER A 20 -4.02 -5.80 30.89
N ASP A 21 -5.08 -5.01 30.95
CA ASP A 21 -5.86 -4.58 29.79
C ASP A 21 -5.14 -3.55 28.91
N THR A 22 -4.29 -2.71 29.50
CA THR A 22 -3.59 -1.63 28.76
C THR A 22 -2.51 -2.15 27.80
N PRO A 23 -1.57 -3.04 28.21
CA PRO A 23 -0.57 -3.58 27.30
C PRO A 23 -1.20 -4.45 26.19
N ASP A 24 -2.27 -5.19 26.48
CA ASP A 24 -2.97 -6.01 25.49
C ASP A 24 -3.63 -5.16 24.41
N LYS A 25 -4.31 -4.07 24.79
CA LYS A 25 -4.88 -3.09 23.85
C LYS A 25 -3.82 -2.40 23.01
N LEU A 26 -2.67 -2.06 23.60
CA LEU A 26 -1.55 -1.45 22.87
C LEU A 26 -1.01 -2.41 21.80
N ASN A 27 -0.79 -3.68 22.16
CA ASN A 27 -0.33 -4.72 21.23
C ASN A 27 -1.32 -4.92 20.06
N GLU A 28 -2.63 -4.90 20.33
CA GLU A 28 -3.65 -5.00 19.29
C GLU A 28 -3.62 -3.82 18.30
N LEU A 29 -3.47 -2.60 18.82
CA LEU A 29 -3.37 -1.38 18.00
C LEU A 29 -2.11 -1.37 17.15
N GLU A 30 -0.97 -1.78 17.71
CA GLU A 30 0.30 -1.89 16.97
C GLU A 30 0.22 -2.97 15.88
N SER A 31 -0.39 -4.12 16.18
CA SER A 31 -0.65 -5.18 15.21
C SER A 31 -1.53 -4.67 14.05
N THR A 32 -2.58 -3.91 14.38
CA THR A 32 -3.47 -3.29 13.37
C THR A 32 -2.73 -2.23 12.55
N LEU A 33 -1.90 -1.40 13.18
CA LEU A 33 -1.07 -0.41 12.50
C LEU A 33 -0.11 -1.07 11.50
N ASN A 34 0.51 -2.18 11.88
CA ASN A 34 1.38 -2.95 11.00
C ASN A 34 0.63 -3.51 9.79
N ARG A 35 -0.59 -4.03 9.98
CA ARG A 35 -1.45 -4.45 8.86
C ARG A 35 -1.79 -3.30 7.93
N VAL A 36 -2.13 -2.13 8.46
CA VAL A 36 -2.42 -0.93 7.65
C VAL A 36 -1.19 -0.51 6.83
N ARG A 37 0.00 -0.48 7.45
CA ARG A 37 1.26 -0.17 6.75
C ARG A 37 1.57 -1.17 5.63
N GLN A 38 1.39 -2.45 5.87
CA GLN A 38 1.53 -3.49 4.84
C GLN A 38 0.53 -3.27 3.70
N GLY A 39 -0.71 -2.93 4.03
CA GLY A 39 -1.73 -2.55 3.05
C GLY A 39 -1.32 -1.35 2.21
N GLN A 40 -0.81 -0.28 2.82
CA GLN A 40 -0.33 0.91 2.10
C GLN A 40 0.81 0.56 1.15
N GLN A 41 1.79 -0.22 1.61
CA GLN A 41 2.89 -0.67 0.77
C GLN A 41 2.40 -1.48 -0.42
N SER A 42 1.49 -2.43 -0.20
CA SER A 42 0.92 -3.25 -1.27
C SER A 42 0.17 -2.42 -2.32
N VAL A 43 -0.69 -1.49 -1.87
CA VAL A 43 -1.43 -0.58 -2.77
C VAL A 43 -0.47 0.29 -3.58
N TYR A 44 0.59 0.81 -2.95
CA TYR A 44 1.60 1.60 -3.63
C TYR A 44 2.35 0.80 -4.70
N GLN A 45 2.76 -0.43 -4.40
CA GLN A 45 3.42 -1.28 -5.41
C GLN A 45 2.50 -1.59 -6.59
N ASN A 46 1.24 -1.92 -6.33
CA ASN A 46 0.25 -2.17 -7.38
C ASN A 46 -0.02 -0.92 -8.24
N TYR A 47 -0.01 0.26 -7.61
CA TYR A 47 -0.14 1.53 -8.33
C TYR A 47 1.03 1.75 -9.30
N LEU A 48 2.26 1.52 -8.85
CA LEU A 48 3.45 1.65 -9.72
C LEU A 48 3.38 0.69 -10.90
N MET A 49 3.03 -0.57 -10.65
CA MET A 49 2.87 -1.58 -11.69
C MET A 49 1.80 -1.17 -12.71
N THR A 50 0.61 -0.77 -12.25
CA THR A 50 -0.51 -0.39 -13.13
C THR A 50 -0.18 0.88 -13.94
N LYS A 51 0.56 1.81 -13.33
CA LYS A 51 1.04 3.02 -14.01
C LYS A 51 1.97 2.67 -15.16
N GLU A 52 2.86 1.70 -14.95
CA GLU A 52 3.78 1.23 -15.98
C GLU A 52 3.02 0.56 -17.13
N LEU A 53 2.05 -0.31 -16.85
CA LEU A 53 1.20 -0.91 -17.89
C LEU A 53 0.50 0.16 -18.74
N ARG A 54 -0.06 1.19 -18.10
CA ARG A 54 -0.67 2.31 -18.82
C ARG A 54 0.33 3.06 -19.69
N LEU A 55 1.56 3.26 -19.20
CA LEU A 55 2.60 3.93 -19.97
C LEU A 55 2.98 3.14 -21.22
N LEU A 56 3.11 1.82 -21.10
CA LEU A 56 3.41 0.91 -22.21
C LEU A 56 2.33 0.98 -23.30
N GLU A 57 1.05 0.93 -22.93
CA GLU A 57 -0.06 1.04 -23.88
C GLU A 57 -0.04 2.36 -24.67
N ILE A 58 0.30 3.47 -24.00
CA ILE A 58 0.42 4.80 -24.61
C ILE A 58 1.62 4.86 -25.56
N GLN A 59 2.76 4.33 -25.13
CA GLN A 59 3.98 4.34 -25.92
C GLN A 59 3.85 3.49 -27.18
N GLU A 60 3.29 2.30 -27.05
CA GLU A 60 3.05 1.41 -28.18
C GLU A 60 2.03 2.02 -29.17
N GLY A 61 1.01 2.73 -28.68
CA GLY A 61 0.10 3.49 -29.54
C GLY A 61 0.81 4.60 -30.34
N SER A 62 1.71 5.34 -29.69
CA SER A 62 2.54 6.36 -30.35
C SER A 62 3.41 5.75 -31.46
N LEU A 63 4.08 4.63 -31.16
CA LEU A 63 4.90 3.91 -32.14
C LEU A 63 4.08 3.40 -33.32
N ALA A 64 2.89 2.83 -33.07
CA ALA A 64 1.98 2.36 -34.11
C ALA A 64 1.50 3.49 -35.03
N THR A 65 1.28 4.71 -34.51
CA THR A 65 0.93 5.87 -35.35
C THR A 65 2.11 6.43 -36.15
N SER A 66 3.34 6.27 -35.65
CA SER A 66 4.57 6.74 -36.32
C SER A 66 5.07 5.77 -37.41
N GLN A 67 4.76 4.48 -37.29
CA GLN A 67 5.01 3.48 -38.33
C GLN A 67 3.87 3.53 -39.34
N HIS A 68 4.03 4.36 -40.37
CA HIS A 68 3.07 4.40 -41.47
C HIS A 68 2.93 2.98 -42.08
N PRO A 69 1.72 2.40 -42.16
CA PRO A 69 1.51 1.04 -42.69
C PRO A 69 1.92 0.89 -44.17
N TYR A 70 2.23 2.01 -44.83
CA TYR A 70 2.73 2.06 -46.20
C TYR A 70 4.26 1.91 -46.33
N SER A 71 5.00 1.78 -45.22
CA SER A 71 6.44 1.47 -45.24
C SER A 71 6.75 -0.02 -45.47
N THR A 72 5.73 -0.87 -45.50
CA THR A 72 5.87 -2.31 -45.72
C THR A 72 6.16 -2.58 -47.20
N SER A 73 7.14 -3.46 -47.48
CA SER A 73 7.53 -3.93 -48.82
C SER A 73 6.34 -4.05 -49.79
N ILE A 74 6.53 -3.70 -51.06
CA ILE A 74 5.51 -3.79 -52.14
C ILE A 74 4.82 -5.16 -52.23
N ASN A 75 5.43 -6.22 -51.65
CA ASN A 75 4.90 -7.59 -51.65
C ASN A 75 4.09 -7.98 -50.40
N THR A 76 3.87 -7.08 -49.44
CA THR A 76 3.00 -7.35 -48.27
C THR A 76 1.60 -6.77 -48.51
N PRO A 77 0.53 -7.59 -48.42
CA PRO A 77 -0.83 -7.08 -48.47
C PRO A 77 -1.02 -5.99 -47.40
N PRO A 78 -1.74 -4.90 -47.71
CA PRO A 78 -2.07 -3.91 -46.71
C PRO A 78 -2.79 -4.56 -45.52
N PRO A 79 -2.49 -4.15 -44.27
CA PRO A 79 -3.23 -4.62 -43.11
C PRO A 79 -4.71 -4.24 -43.21
N ASN A 80 -5.58 -5.12 -42.70
CA ASN A 80 -7.03 -4.90 -42.70
C ASN A 80 -7.39 -3.69 -41.83
N TYR A 81 -8.07 -2.71 -42.42
CA TYR A 81 -8.49 -1.48 -41.75
C TYR A 81 -9.35 -1.76 -40.52
N ASP A 82 -10.31 -2.69 -40.60
CA ASP A 82 -11.22 -3.01 -39.49
C ASP A 82 -10.47 -3.58 -38.28
N ASP A 83 -9.41 -4.35 -38.53
CA ASP A 83 -8.59 -4.94 -37.48
C ASP A 83 -7.71 -3.87 -36.80
N ILE A 84 -7.21 -2.87 -37.55
CA ILE A 84 -6.47 -1.73 -37.00
C ILE A 84 -7.38 -0.89 -36.09
N VAL A 85 -8.59 -0.55 -36.58
CA VAL A 85 -9.55 0.24 -35.81
C VAL A 85 -9.97 -0.51 -34.55
N ARG A 86 -10.24 -1.81 -34.64
CA ARG A 86 -10.57 -2.63 -33.48
C ARG A 86 -9.45 -2.64 -32.45
N ALA A 87 -8.20 -2.87 -32.88
CA ALA A 87 -7.04 -2.87 -31.99
C ALA A 87 -6.83 -1.51 -31.30
N GLN A 88 -7.09 -0.41 -32.01
CA GLN A 88 -7.03 0.94 -31.43
C GLN A 88 -8.10 1.14 -30.35
N LEU A 89 -9.34 0.75 -30.61
CA LEU A 89 -10.43 0.86 -29.64
C LEU A 89 -10.17 0.02 -28.38
N GLU A 90 -9.70 -1.22 -28.55
CA GLU A 90 -9.34 -2.09 -27.42
C GLU A 90 -8.21 -1.50 -26.58
N ARG A 91 -7.20 -0.89 -27.22
CA ARG A 91 -6.12 -0.17 -26.51
C ARG A 91 -6.66 0.99 -25.69
N GLU A 92 -7.52 1.82 -26.28
CA GLU A 92 -8.15 2.94 -25.59
C GLU A 92 -8.95 2.46 -24.37
N GLN A 93 -9.68 1.36 -24.50
CA GLN A 93 -10.39 0.73 -23.39
C GLN A 93 -9.44 0.30 -22.27
N ARG A 94 -8.32 -0.36 -22.58
CA ARG A 94 -7.31 -0.75 -21.57
C ARG A 94 -6.71 0.46 -20.85
N ILE A 95 -6.39 1.53 -21.59
CA ILE A 95 -5.88 2.77 -20.99
C ILE A 95 -6.91 3.38 -20.03
N GLN A 96 -8.20 3.39 -20.38
CA GLN A 96 -9.27 3.88 -19.51
C GLN A 96 -9.43 3.01 -18.27
N GLN A 97 -9.38 1.69 -18.43
CA GLN A 97 -9.41 0.74 -17.30
C GLN A 97 -8.27 1.01 -16.32
N TYR A 98 -7.03 1.05 -16.79
CA TYR A 98 -5.87 1.34 -15.92
C TYR A 98 -5.97 2.72 -15.26
N THR A 99 -6.54 3.71 -15.95
CA THR A 99 -6.76 5.05 -15.37
C THR A 99 -7.74 5.00 -14.20
N ASN A 100 -8.83 4.25 -14.33
CA ASN A 100 -9.79 4.05 -13.24
C ASN A 100 -9.19 3.26 -12.09
N ASP A 101 -8.42 2.22 -12.38
CA ASP A 101 -7.74 1.41 -11.37
C ASP A 101 -6.75 2.25 -10.55
N LEU A 102 -5.95 3.09 -11.21
CA LEU A 102 -5.04 4.03 -10.55
C LEU A 102 -5.77 5.00 -9.62
N LYS A 103 -6.93 5.52 -10.04
CA LYS A 103 -7.77 6.39 -9.21
C LYS A 103 -8.27 5.64 -7.96
N ASN A 104 -8.76 4.42 -8.14
CA ASN A 104 -9.25 3.59 -7.04
C ASN A 104 -8.13 3.26 -6.03
N MET A 105 -6.94 2.90 -6.52
CA MET A 105 -5.77 2.66 -5.67
C MET A 105 -5.34 3.91 -4.91
N SER A 106 -5.38 5.09 -5.55
CA SER A 106 -5.11 6.37 -4.88
C SER A 106 -6.10 6.65 -3.74
N MET A 107 -7.40 6.48 -3.98
CA MET A 107 -8.43 6.63 -2.94
C MET A 107 -8.18 5.64 -1.79
N ARG A 108 -7.91 4.38 -2.10
CA ARG A 108 -7.62 3.36 -1.08
C ARG A 108 -6.38 3.68 -0.25
N TYR A 109 -5.35 4.24 -0.89
CA TYR A 109 -4.15 4.67 -0.16
C TYR A 109 -4.48 5.79 0.85
N LEU A 110 -5.30 6.77 0.45
CA LEU A 110 -5.74 7.85 1.33
C LEU A 110 -6.59 7.34 2.49
N GLU A 111 -7.49 6.38 2.25
CA GLU A 111 -8.27 5.72 3.31
C GLU A 111 -7.37 5.04 4.34
N LEU A 112 -6.36 4.30 3.89
CA LEU A 112 -5.41 3.63 4.77
C LEU A 112 -4.55 4.63 5.55
N GLU A 113 -4.18 5.76 4.92
CA GLU A 113 -3.45 6.83 5.58
C GLU A 113 -4.25 7.48 6.71
N GLU A 114 -5.56 7.68 6.49
CA GLU A 114 -6.45 8.18 7.53
C GLU A 114 -6.60 7.20 8.69
N GLN A 115 -6.75 5.89 8.40
CA GLN A 115 -6.76 4.85 9.43
C GLN A 115 -5.45 4.82 10.22
N ARG A 116 -4.31 4.95 9.54
CA ARG A 116 -2.98 4.99 10.16
C ARG A 116 -2.86 6.14 11.16
N LYS A 117 -3.33 7.34 10.80
CA LYS A 117 -3.30 8.51 11.69
C LYS A 117 -4.13 8.29 12.96
N LYS A 118 -5.36 7.80 12.81
CA LYS A 118 -6.24 7.49 13.95
C LYS A 118 -5.61 6.46 14.90
N LEU A 119 -4.98 5.42 14.36
CA LEU A 119 -4.29 4.41 15.17
C LEU A 119 -3.11 5.02 15.94
N LEU A 120 -2.33 5.90 15.31
CA LEU A 120 -1.22 6.58 15.98
C LEU A 120 -1.70 7.53 17.08
N GLU A 121 -2.82 8.23 16.88
CA GLU A 121 -3.44 9.06 17.92
C GLU A 121 -3.89 8.21 19.12
N GLN A 122 -4.53 7.06 18.88
CA GLN A 122 -4.96 6.14 19.93
C GLN A 122 -3.77 5.57 20.71
N ILE A 123 -2.72 5.13 20.01
CA ILE A 123 -1.48 4.65 20.62
C ILE A 123 -0.84 5.76 21.46
N GLY A 124 -0.74 6.97 20.92
CA GLY A 124 -0.18 8.13 21.64
C GLY A 124 -0.98 8.48 22.89
N GLY A 125 -2.31 8.42 22.83
CA GLY A 125 -3.19 8.66 23.98
C GLY A 125 -3.02 7.62 25.09
N LEU A 126 -2.94 6.33 24.73
CA LEU A 126 -2.72 5.24 25.68
C LEU A 126 -1.31 5.29 26.29
N ALA A 127 -0.28 5.62 25.51
CA ALA A 127 1.08 5.75 26.00
C ALA A 127 1.27 6.92 26.99
N GLN A 128 0.40 7.94 26.93
CA GLN A 128 0.42 9.11 27.81
C GLN A 128 -0.48 8.98 29.04
N GLN A 129 -1.38 8.00 29.12
CA GLN A 129 -2.13 7.72 30.34
C GLN A 129 -1.19 7.04 31.35
N PRO A 130 -0.72 7.73 32.40
CA PRO A 130 0.04 7.06 33.44
C PRO A 130 -0.93 6.13 34.17
N SER A 131 -0.50 4.90 34.42
CA SER A 131 -1.13 3.99 35.39
C SER A 131 -1.50 4.78 36.65
N LYS A 132 -2.79 5.01 36.87
CA LYS A 132 -3.31 5.69 38.05
C LYS A 132 -3.41 4.72 39.22
#